data_AF-A0A915MUS0-F1
#
_entry.id   AF-A0A915MUS0-F1
#
_cell.length_a   1.000
_cell.length_b   1.000
_cell.length_c   1.000
_cell.angle_alpha   90.00
_cell.angle_beta   90.00
_cell.angle_gamma   90.00
#
_symmetry.space_group_name_H-M   'P 1'
#
loop_
_entity.id
_entity.type
_entity.pdbx_description
1 polymer ?
#
loop_
_entity_poly.entity_id
_entity_poly.type
_entity_poly.pdbx_seq_one_letter_code
_entity_poly.pdbx_strand_id
1 'polypeptide(L)'
;MEKIEQATPVEGGEPSKGIPWFWYTVLKNVTHTADKIKECDQPILQYLIRITSESHENTPGFTLSFHFAKNPYFTDSVLQKHYQLQIGLSDKNPFDYDGPTVVKSKGCEINWNAGKDVTTKTVKNESFFNFFENVEQALDDDLKIVSRAALIFTGKTVSRGKIRLGGAGGRTIRAFKR
;
A
#
# COMPACT_ATOMS: atom_id res chain seq x y z
N MET A 1 21.76 -27.07 -18.84
CA MET A 1 21.60 -25.99 -17.85
C MET A 1 21.08 -24.80 -18.64
N GLU A 2 19.88 -24.28 -18.49
CA GLU A 2 18.83 -24.41 -17.47
C GLU A 2 17.50 -24.16 -18.19
N LYS A 3 16.50 -25.01 -17.95
CA LYS A 3 15.25 -25.04 -18.70
C LYS A 3 14.27 -24.11 -17.98
N ILE A 4 13.96 -22.96 -18.59
CA ILE A 4 12.96 -22.02 -18.05
C ILE A 4 11.59 -22.68 -18.20
N GLU A 5 11.01 -23.07 -17.08
CA GLU A 5 9.67 -23.67 -17.00
C GLU A 5 8.62 -22.57 -17.23
N GLN A 6 7.85 -22.74 -18.30
CA GLN A 6 6.72 -21.87 -18.64
C GLN A 6 5.62 -22.04 -17.61
N ALA A 7 5.30 -20.96 -16.88
CA ALA A 7 4.10 -20.91 -16.05
C ALA A 7 2.84 -21.01 -16.93
N THR A 8 2.00 -21.99 -16.65
CA THR A 8 0.70 -22.18 -17.29
C THR A 8 -0.28 -21.06 -16.91
N PRO A 9 -1.17 -20.62 -17.81
CA PRO A 9 -2.24 -19.70 -17.46
C PRO A 9 -3.21 -20.39 -16.50
N VAL A 10 -3.43 -19.81 -15.33
CA VAL A 10 -4.45 -20.26 -14.38
C VAL A 10 -5.80 -19.82 -14.94
N GLU A 11 -6.54 -20.74 -15.56
CA GLU A 11 -7.91 -20.50 -16.00
C GLU A 11 -8.84 -20.39 -14.78
N GLY A 12 -9.54 -19.26 -14.64
CA GLY A 12 -10.53 -19.08 -13.58
C GLY A 12 -10.87 -17.66 -13.13
N GLY A 13 -10.47 -16.62 -13.86
CA GLY A 13 -10.92 -15.24 -13.60
C GLY A 13 -10.82 -14.41 -14.87
N GLU A 14 -11.90 -13.69 -15.22
CA GLU A 14 -11.86 -12.77 -16.36
C GLU A 14 -10.64 -11.85 -16.28
N PRO A 15 -9.95 -11.57 -17.41
CA PRO A 15 -8.85 -10.63 -17.43
C PRO A 15 -9.36 -9.29 -16.92
N SER A 16 -8.92 -8.92 -15.72
CA SER A 16 -9.27 -7.64 -15.12
C SER A 16 -8.95 -6.54 -16.15
N LYS A 17 -9.93 -5.69 -16.45
CA LYS A 17 -9.73 -4.52 -17.33
C LYS A 17 -8.56 -3.69 -16.77
N GLY A 18 -7.37 -3.86 -17.33
CA GLY A 18 -6.13 -3.25 -16.83
C GLY A 18 -4.89 -3.80 -17.52
N ILE A 19 -3.75 -3.16 -17.27
CA ILE A 19 -2.44 -3.67 -17.70
C ILE A 19 -2.06 -4.79 -16.71
N PRO A 20 -1.87 -6.04 -17.18
CA PRO A 20 -1.41 -7.12 -16.31
C PRO A 20 -0.15 -6.69 -15.57
N TRP A 21 -0.01 -7.09 -14.31
CA TRP A 21 1.17 -6.80 -13.47
C TRP A 21 1.42 -5.33 -13.14
N PHE A 22 0.57 -4.40 -13.58
CA PHE A 22 0.81 -2.96 -13.41
C PHE A 22 1.18 -2.57 -11.98
N TRP A 23 0.34 -2.95 -11.00
CA TRP A 23 0.59 -2.58 -9.61
C TRP A 23 1.78 -3.32 -9.01
N TYR A 24 2.00 -4.58 -9.36
CA TYR A 24 3.22 -5.29 -8.97
C TYR A 24 4.48 -4.56 -9.48
N THR A 25 4.51 -4.17 -10.75
CA THR A 25 5.62 -3.42 -11.35
C THR A 25 5.79 -2.06 -10.69
N VAL A 26 4.70 -1.34 -10.40
CA VAL A 26 4.75 -0.06 -9.68
C VAL A 26 5.36 -0.25 -8.29
N LEU A 27 4.89 -1.25 -7.53
CA LEU A 27 5.37 -1.51 -6.17
C LEU A 27 6.83 -1.97 -6.14
N LYS A 28 7.29 -2.74 -7.14
CA LYS A 28 8.70 -3.14 -7.28
C LYS A 28 9.64 -2.00 -7.68
N ASN A 29 9.13 -0.93 -8.28
CA ASN A 29 9.94 0.26 -8.60
C ASN A 29 10.08 1.24 -7.43
N VAL A 30 9.33 1.04 -6.34
CA VAL A 30 9.46 1.84 -5.11
C VAL A 30 10.43 1.11 -4.17
N THR A 31 11.64 1.65 -3.99
CA THR A 31 12.75 0.98 -3.27
C THR A 31 12.33 0.30 -1.96
N HIS A 32 11.68 1.03 -1.05
CA HIS A 32 11.31 0.47 0.25
C HIS A 32 10.19 -0.58 0.19
N THR A 33 9.33 -0.54 -0.84
CA THR A 33 8.30 -1.57 -1.05
C THR A 33 8.91 -2.79 -1.73
N ALA A 34 9.86 -2.60 -2.64
CA ALA A 34 10.52 -3.66 -3.38
C ALA A 34 11.24 -4.66 -2.47
N ASP A 35 11.88 -4.17 -1.40
CA ASP A 35 12.59 -4.95 -0.39
C ASP A 35 11.66 -5.87 0.42
N LYS A 36 10.40 -5.43 0.61
CA LYS A 36 9.36 -6.17 1.33
C LYS A 36 8.70 -7.24 0.46
N ILE A 37 8.71 -7.09 -0.87
CA ILE A 37 8.10 -8.06 -1.79
C ILE A 37 9.05 -9.24 -2.05
N LYS A 38 8.68 -10.42 -1.58
CA LYS A 38 9.38 -11.68 -1.85
C LYS A 38 8.74 -12.46 -3.00
N GLU A 39 9.41 -13.53 -3.42
CA GLU A 39 8.96 -14.38 -4.52
C GLU A 39 7.59 -15.02 -4.27
N CYS A 40 7.29 -15.39 -3.02
CA CYS A 40 5.99 -15.94 -2.63
C CYS A 40 4.84 -14.94 -2.77
N ASP A 41 5.12 -13.63 -2.73
CA ASP A 41 4.11 -12.57 -2.83
C ASP A 41 3.73 -12.27 -4.28
N GLN A 42 4.66 -12.51 -5.21
CA GLN A 42 4.51 -12.19 -6.63
C GLN A 42 3.22 -12.73 -7.26
N PRO A 43 2.86 -14.02 -7.11
CA PRO A 43 1.64 -14.54 -7.73
C PRO A 43 0.35 -14.00 -7.07
N ILE A 44 0.42 -13.51 -5.83
CA ILE A 44 -0.71 -12.90 -5.14
C ILE A 44 -0.92 -11.46 -5.64
N LEU A 45 0.17 -10.70 -5.79
CA LEU A 45 0.15 -9.31 -6.27
C LEU A 45 -0.31 -9.17 -7.73
N GLN A 46 -0.35 -10.25 -8.52
CA GLN A 46 -0.99 -10.26 -9.84
C GLN A 46 -2.49 -9.94 -9.77
N TYR A 47 -3.15 -10.27 -8.66
CA TYR A 47 -4.58 -10.04 -8.46
C TYR A 47 -4.88 -8.63 -7.95
N LEU A 48 -3.86 -7.81 -7.65
CA LEU A 48 -4.04 -6.43 -7.22
C LEU A 48 -4.51 -5.57 -8.41
N ILE A 49 -5.75 -5.10 -8.35
CA ILE A 49 -6.39 -4.34 -9.44
C ILE A 49 -6.32 -2.83 -9.22
N ARG A 50 -6.26 -2.37 -7.97
CA ARG A 50 -6.29 -0.95 -7.63
C ARG A 50 -5.70 -0.68 -6.25
N ILE A 51 -5.02 0.44 -6.10
CA ILE A 51 -4.69 1.04 -4.80
C ILE A 51 -5.41 2.39 -4.71
N THR A 52 -6.15 2.63 -3.63
CA THR A 52 -6.80 3.92 -3.34
C THR A 52 -6.31 4.48 -2.01
N SER A 53 -6.39 5.80 -1.86
CA SER A 53 -6.12 6.50 -0.61
C SER A 53 -7.31 7.39 -0.26
N GLU A 54 -7.73 7.34 1.00
CA GLU A 54 -8.81 8.17 1.55
C GLU A 54 -8.34 8.88 2.81
N SER A 55 -8.44 10.21 2.83
CA SER A 55 -8.13 11.02 4.01
C SER A 55 -9.29 11.00 5.00
N HIS A 56 -8.99 10.96 6.29
CA HIS A 56 -10.00 11.03 7.34
C HIS A 56 -10.36 12.49 7.62
N GLU A 57 -11.66 12.78 7.78
CA GLU A 57 -12.14 14.15 8.00
C GLU A 57 -11.99 14.61 9.45
N ASN A 58 -12.25 13.71 10.40
CA ASN A 58 -12.34 14.02 11.84
C ASN A 58 -11.02 13.84 12.60
N THR A 59 -10.12 13.02 12.08
CA THR A 59 -8.82 12.73 12.69
C THR A 59 -7.73 12.86 11.63
N PRO A 60 -6.60 13.54 11.90
CA PRO A 60 -5.51 13.59 10.94
C PRO A 60 -5.02 12.17 10.62
N GLY A 61 -5.17 11.77 9.36
CA GLY A 61 -4.93 10.39 8.96
C GLY A 61 -5.41 10.09 7.56
N PHE A 62 -5.06 8.91 7.07
CA PHE A 62 -5.56 8.36 5.82
C PHE A 62 -5.55 6.83 5.85
N THR A 63 -6.38 6.23 5.01
CA THR A 63 -6.40 4.78 4.77
C THR A 63 -5.87 4.50 3.37
N LEU A 64 -4.96 3.54 3.23
CA LEU A 64 -4.67 2.89 1.96
C LEU A 64 -5.54 1.65 1.81
N SER A 65 -6.16 1.49 0.65
CA SER A 65 -6.98 0.31 0.32
C SER A 65 -6.42 -0.35 -0.93
N PHE A 66 -6.06 -1.63 -0.82
CA PHE A 66 -5.54 -2.48 -1.86
C PHE A 66 -6.65 -3.41 -2.31
N HIS A 67 -7.19 -3.16 -3.50
CA HIS A 67 -8.32 -3.89 -4.05
C HIS A 67 -7.81 -5.08 -4.86
N PHE A 68 -8.24 -6.28 -4.50
CA PHE A 68 -7.87 -7.52 -5.18
C PHE A 68 -9.06 -8.07 -5.96
N ALA A 69 -8.79 -8.61 -7.14
CA ALA A 69 -9.74 -9.49 -7.82
C ALA A 69 -9.91 -10.79 -7.01
N LYS A 70 -10.98 -11.53 -7.29
CA LYS A 70 -11.16 -12.88 -6.75
C LYS A 70 -9.92 -13.72 -7.06
N ASN A 71 -9.36 -14.35 -6.02
CA ASN A 71 -8.07 -15.03 -6.10
C ASN A 71 -8.09 -16.29 -5.20
N PRO A 72 -7.15 -17.24 -5.40
CA PRO A 72 -7.13 -18.49 -4.63
C PRO A 72 -6.44 -18.36 -3.27
N TYR A 73 -5.93 -17.19 -2.86
CA TYR A 73 -5.09 -17.03 -1.68
C TYR A 73 -5.86 -16.61 -0.43
N PHE A 74 -6.79 -15.66 -0.56
CA PHE A 74 -7.62 -15.16 0.54
C PHE A 74 -9.00 -14.75 0.02
N THR A 75 -9.96 -14.57 0.92
CA THR A 75 -11.35 -14.21 0.57
C THR A 75 -11.59 -12.70 0.49
N ASP A 76 -10.69 -11.89 1.05
CA ASP A 76 -10.82 -10.43 1.08
C ASP A 76 -10.75 -9.81 -0.32
N SER A 77 -11.68 -8.89 -0.60
CA SER A 77 -11.64 -8.07 -1.81
C SER A 77 -10.81 -6.80 -1.63
N VAL A 78 -10.61 -6.36 -0.39
CA VAL A 78 -9.86 -5.14 -0.06
C VAL A 78 -9.04 -5.37 1.20
N LEU A 79 -7.72 -5.16 1.11
CA LEU A 79 -6.83 -5.10 2.27
C LEU A 79 -6.54 -3.64 2.61
N GLN A 80 -6.63 -3.28 3.89
CA GLN A 80 -6.52 -1.89 4.33
C GLN A 80 -5.37 -1.67 5.31
N LYS A 81 -4.71 -0.53 5.16
CA LYS A 81 -3.73 -0.02 6.13
C LYS A 81 -4.11 1.40 6.51
N HIS A 82 -4.40 1.60 7.79
CA HIS A 82 -4.79 2.88 8.37
C HIS A 82 -3.56 3.57 8.94
N TYR A 83 -3.48 4.88 8.74
CA TYR A 83 -2.41 5.73 9.27
C TYR A 83 -3.02 6.90 10.04
N GLN A 84 -2.57 7.09 11.28
CA GLN A 84 -2.84 8.29 12.04
C GLN A 84 -1.64 9.23 11.93
N LEU A 85 -1.93 10.49 11.64
CA LEU A 85 -0.95 11.54 11.54
C LEU A 85 -0.99 12.41 12.78
N GLN A 86 0.16 12.95 13.16
CA GLN A 86 0.27 14.12 14.00
C GLN A 86 0.58 15.31 13.10
N ILE A 87 -0.24 16.36 13.22
CA ILE A 87 -0.10 17.61 12.48
C ILE A 87 0.01 18.72 13.50
N GLY A 88 1.05 19.54 13.40
CA GLY A 88 1.25 20.70 14.26
C GLY A 88 2.51 20.59 15.09
N LEU A 89 2.75 21.66 15.85
CA LEU A 89 3.93 21.83 16.69
C LEU A 89 3.85 20.88 17.89
N SER A 90 4.97 20.25 18.23
CA SER A 90 5.10 19.56 19.52
C SER A 90 5.21 20.61 20.62
N ASP A 91 4.40 20.48 21.68
CA ASP A 91 4.51 21.36 22.87
C ASP A 91 5.93 21.34 23.48
N LYS A 92 6.65 20.22 23.28
CA LYS A 92 8.03 20.06 23.76
C LYS A 92 9.06 20.69 22.84
N ASN A 93 8.78 20.80 21.54
CA ASN A 93 9.70 21.44 20.61
C ASN A 93 8.95 22.12 19.44
N PRO A 94 8.47 23.37 19.64
CA PRO A 94 7.61 24.05 18.67
C PRO A 94 8.33 24.54 17.41
N PHE A 95 9.66 24.47 17.35
CA PHE A 95 10.44 24.86 16.17
C PHE A 95 10.83 23.68 15.27
N ASP A 96 10.57 22.44 15.71
CA ASP A 96 10.99 21.20 15.01
C ASP A 96 9.92 20.65 14.06
N TYR A 97 8.98 21.49 13.61
CA TYR A 97 7.94 21.02 12.71
C TYR A 97 8.46 20.81 11.29
N ASP A 98 8.66 19.55 10.92
CA ASP A 98 9.09 19.10 9.58
C ASP A 98 7.92 18.57 8.72
N GLY A 99 6.67 18.86 9.12
CA GLY A 99 5.47 18.40 8.42
C GLY A 99 4.65 17.35 9.19
N PRO A 100 3.57 16.81 8.59
CA PRO A 100 2.79 15.73 9.18
C PRO A 100 3.63 14.47 9.39
N THR A 101 3.61 13.91 10.60
CA THR A 101 4.31 12.67 10.94
C THR A 101 3.31 11.55 11.18
N VAL A 102 3.62 10.33 10.71
CA VAL A 102 2.84 9.15 11.06
C VAL A 102 3.16 8.78 12.51
N VAL A 103 2.15 8.75 13.38
CA VAL A 103 2.33 8.39 14.79
C VAL A 103 1.86 6.97 15.09
N LYS A 104 0.90 6.48 14.32
CA LYS A 104 0.35 5.14 14.46
C LYS A 104 -0.01 4.61 13.09
N SER A 105 0.13 3.31 12.90
CA SER A 105 -0.52 2.61 11.81
C SER A 105 -1.22 1.35 12.31
N LYS A 106 -2.26 0.93 11.60
CA LYS A 106 -3.01 -0.28 11.88
C LYS A 106 -3.36 -0.98 10.59
N GLY A 107 -3.00 -2.25 10.47
CA GLY A 107 -3.35 -3.10 9.35
C GLY A 107 -4.76 -3.72 9.46
N CYS A 108 -4.97 -4.82 8.75
CA CYS A 108 -6.19 -5.61 8.78
C CYS A 108 -5.85 -7.10 8.85
N GLU A 109 -6.73 -7.90 9.45
CA GLU A 109 -6.61 -9.34 9.35
C GLU A 109 -6.84 -9.79 7.90
N ILE A 110 -6.03 -10.75 7.43
CA ILE A 110 -6.18 -11.35 6.11
C ILE A 110 -6.82 -12.72 6.29
N ASN A 111 -7.95 -12.94 5.62
CA ASN A 111 -8.69 -14.19 5.63
C ASN A 111 -8.10 -15.18 4.62
N TRP A 112 -6.91 -15.70 4.95
CA TRP A 112 -6.20 -16.68 4.13
C TRP A 112 -7.01 -17.96 3.93
N ASN A 113 -6.99 -18.47 2.70
CA ASN A 113 -7.45 -19.81 2.39
C ASN A 113 -6.48 -20.85 2.96
N ALA A 114 -6.97 -22.08 3.16
CA ALA A 114 -6.18 -23.16 3.76
C ALA A 114 -4.85 -23.39 3.02
N GLY A 115 -3.74 -23.31 3.75
CA GLY A 115 -2.38 -23.52 3.22
C GLY A 115 -1.87 -22.43 2.28
N LYS A 116 -2.53 -21.26 2.23
CA LYS A 116 -2.16 -20.13 1.37
C LYS A 116 -1.54 -18.96 2.12
N ASP A 117 -1.52 -19.02 3.44
CA ASP A 117 -0.88 -18.02 4.27
C ASP A 117 0.64 -18.02 4.06
N VAL A 118 1.15 -16.92 3.50
CA VAL A 118 2.58 -16.70 3.26
C VAL A 118 3.28 -15.98 4.42
N THR A 119 2.51 -15.55 5.42
CA THR A 119 2.99 -14.79 6.59
C THR A 119 3.38 -15.70 7.76
N THR A 120 2.79 -16.90 7.85
CA THR A 120 3.01 -17.84 8.96
C THR A 120 4.00 -18.96 8.61
N LYS A 121 5.28 -18.74 8.93
CA LYS A 121 6.24 -19.83 9.23
C LYS A 121 7.07 -19.46 10.46
N THR A 122 7.46 -20.48 11.22
CA THR A 122 8.06 -20.50 12.56
C THR A 122 9.39 -19.74 12.73
N VAL A 123 9.85 -19.09 11.66
CA VAL A 123 10.88 -18.05 11.62
C VAL A 123 10.28 -16.98 10.73
N LYS A 124 10.15 -15.75 11.22
CA LYS A 124 9.48 -14.61 10.56
C LYS A 124 9.84 -14.59 9.06
N ASN A 125 9.01 -15.21 8.22
CA ASN A 125 9.21 -15.15 6.79
C ASN A 125 8.77 -13.75 6.41
N GLU A 126 9.73 -12.94 5.97
CA GLU A 126 9.41 -11.63 5.43
C GLU A 126 8.49 -11.81 4.23
N SER A 127 7.32 -11.21 4.28
CA SER A 127 6.35 -11.14 3.19
C SER A 127 5.85 -9.71 3.09
N PHE A 128 5.54 -9.25 1.88
CA PHE A 128 4.83 -8.00 1.67
C PHE A 128 3.53 -7.95 2.46
N PHE A 129 2.84 -9.08 2.62
CA PHE A 129 1.55 -9.14 3.32
C PHE A 129 1.66 -8.92 4.83
N ASN A 130 2.86 -9.03 5.41
CA ASN A 130 3.12 -8.59 6.79
C ASN A 130 2.88 -7.07 6.95
N PHE A 131 2.87 -6.31 5.86
CA PHE A 131 2.45 -4.91 5.84
C PHE A 131 1.05 -4.69 6.43
N PHE A 132 0.16 -5.67 6.29
CA PHE A 132 -1.22 -5.60 6.79
C PHE A 132 -1.38 -6.19 8.19
N GLU A 133 -0.33 -6.68 8.85
CA GLU A 133 -0.45 -7.21 10.20
C GLU A 133 -1.20 -6.22 11.12
N ASN A 134 -2.20 -6.73 11.83
CA ASN A 134 -3.07 -5.95 12.71
C ASN A 134 -2.39 -5.65 14.05
N VAL A 135 -1.19 -5.06 13.99
CA VAL A 135 -0.45 -4.59 15.15
C VAL A 135 -0.35 -3.07 15.08
N GLU A 136 -0.83 -2.40 16.12
CA GLU A 136 -0.68 -0.96 16.25
C GLU A 136 0.79 -0.66 16.59
N GLN A 137 1.55 -0.20 15.60
CA GLN A 137 2.98 0.09 15.74
C GLN A 137 3.26 1.57 15.47
N ALA A 138 4.11 2.17 16.31
CA ALA A 138 4.85 3.38 15.96
C ALA A 138 5.95 2.97 14.96
N LEU A 139 6.08 3.69 13.86
CA LEU A 139 6.88 3.23 12.72
C LEU A 139 7.93 4.25 12.29
N ASP A 140 9.20 3.86 12.42
CA ASP A 140 10.33 4.56 11.81
C ASP A 140 10.45 4.29 10.29
N ASP A 141 9.97 3.12 9.80
CA ASP A 141 10.21 2.68 8.41
C ASP A 141 9.05 2.92 7.42
N ASP A 142 7.78 2.76 7.84
CA ASP A 142 6.62 2.97 6.96
C ASP A 142 6.50 4.44 6.48
N LEU A 143 7.13 5.38 7.18
CA LEU A 143 7.12 6.82 6.92
C LEU A 143 7.65 7.19 5.52
N LYS A 144 8.59 6.41 4.96
CA LYS A 144 9.20 6.70 3.64
C LYS A 144 8.34 6.23 2.46
N ILE A 145 7.63 5.11 2.59
CA ILE A 145 6.64 4.66 1.58
C ILE A 145 5.46 5.62 1.56
N VAL A 146 4.95 5.95 2.74
CA VAL A 146 3.79 6.82 2.94
C VAL A 146 4.08 8.24 2.46
N SER A 147 5.23 8.82 2.76
CA SER A 147 5.50 10.22 2.40
C SER A 147 5.57 10.43 0.89
N ARG A 148 6.14 9.47 0.14
CA ARG A 148 6.16 9.54 -1.34
C ARG A 148 4.83 9.19 -1.96
N ALA A 149 4.13 8.18 -1.46
CA ALA A 149 2.78 7.87 -1.92
C ALA A 149 1.81 9.03 -1.64
N ALA A 150 1.82 9.62 -0.45
CA ALA A 150 1.01 10.79 -0.11
C ALA A 150 1.37 11.99 -1.00
N LEU A 151 2.65 12.28 -1.28
CA LEU A 151 3.03 13.37 -2.21
C LEU A 151 2.53 13.11 -3.64
N ILE A 152 2.63 11.87 -4.12
CA ILE A 152 2.25 11.47 -5.48
C ILE A 152 0.72 11.40 -5.63
N PHE A 153 0.01 10.90 -4.63
CA PHE A 153 -1.42 10.56 -4.71
C PHE A 153 -2.35 11.64 -4.13
N THR A 154 -1.92 12.43 -3.15
CA THR A 154 -2.73 13.59 -2.67
C THR A 154 -2.63 14.80 -3.59
N GLY A 155 -1.72 14.79 -4.57
CA GLY A 155 -1.50 15.90 -5.49
C GLY A 155 -1.01 17.18 -4.81
N LYS A 156 -0.64 17.12 -3.52
CA LYS A 156 -0.03 18.23 -2.80
C LYS A 156 1.47 18.24 -3.09
N THR A 157 1.84 18.81 -4.24
CA THR A 157 3.20 19.34 -4.40
C THR A 157 3.40 20.40 -3.32
N VAL A 158 4.25 20.13 -2.33
CA VAL A 158 4.80 21.20 -1.50
C VAL A 158 5.76 21.97 -2.41
N SER A 159 5.26 22.99 -3.11
CA SER A 159 6.14 24.03 -3.60
C SER A 159 6.71 24.72 -2.37
N ARG A 160 8.04 24.81 -2.29
CA ARG A 160 8.70 25.76 -1.40
C ARG A 160 8.00 27.12 -1.59
N GLY A 161 7.26 27.55 -0.57
CA GLY A 161 6.51 28.81 -0.57
C GLY A 161 5.04 28.67 -0.98
N LYS A 162 4.16 29.02 -0.03
CA LYS A 162 2.70 29.25 -0.12
C LYS A 162 1.78 28.03 -0.31
N ILE A 163 1.19 27.60 0.81
CA ILE A 163 -0.03 26.78 0.84
C ILE A 163 -1.22 27.67 0.43
N ARG A 164 -1.90 27.33 -0.68
CA ARG A 164 -3.26 27.80 -0.96
C ARG A 164 -4.21 26.62 -0.72
N LEU A 165 -5.14 26.79 0.21
CA LEU A 165 -6.22 25.85 0.47
C LEU A 165 -7.23 25.93 -0.68
N GLY A 166 -7.55 24.80 -1.31
CA GLY A 166 -8.54 24.75 -2.38
C GLY A 166 -9.12 23.35 -2.58
N GLY A 167 -10.38 23.20 -2.20
CA GLY A 167 -11.42 22.49 -2.96
C GLY A 167 -11.44 20.96 -2.95
N ALA A 168 -12.53 20.41 -2.41
CA ALA A 168 -12.92 19.01 -2.41
C ALA A 168 -13.01 18.41 -3.83
N GLY A 169 -12.63 17.13 -3.97
CA GLY A 169 -12.81 16.36 -5.19
C GLY A 169 -12.01 15.06 -5.16
N GLY A 170 -12.65 13.96 -4.77
CA GLY A 170 -12.09 12.61 -4.88
C GLY A 170 -11.72 12.32 -6.35
N ARG A 171 -10.44 12.06 -6.61
CA ARG A 171 -9.93 11.80 -7.96
C ARG A 171 -9.57 10.33 -8.12
N THR A 172 -10.28 9.66 -9.03
CA THR A 172 -9.88 8.35 -9.56
C THR A 172 -8.79 8.55 -10.61
N ILE A 173 -7.64 7.90 -10.43
CA ILE A 173 -6.58 7.88 -11.44
C ILE A 173 -6.97 6.88 -12.53
N ARG A 174 -7.34 7.37 -13.71
CA ARG A 174 -7.35 6.57 -14.95
C ARG A 174 -5.97 6.72 -15.60
N ALA A 175 -5.31 5.60 -15.86
CA ALA A 175 -4.06 5.59 -16.61
C ALA A 175 -4.30 6.19 -18.00
N PHE A 176 -3.66 7.33 -18.29
CA PHE A 176 -3.67 7.92 -19.62
C PHE A 176 -2.74 7.12 -20.53
N LYS A 177 -3.31 6.66 -21.64
CA LYS A 177 -2.60 6.09 -22.79
C LYS A 177 -1.88 7.24 -23.50
N ARG A 178 -0.57 7.11 -23.71
CA ARG A 178 0.11 7.83 -24.81
C ARG A 178 -0.12 7.05 -26.10
#